data_AF-A0A2A2IBX9-F1
#
_entry.id   AF-A0A2A2IBX9-F1
#
_cell.length_a   1.000
_cell.length_b   1.000
_cell.length_c   1.000
_cell.angle_alpha   90.00
_cell.angle_beta   90.00
_cell.angle_gamma   90.00
#
_symmetry.space_group_name_H-M   'P 1'
#
loop_
_entity.id
_entity.type
_entity.pdbx_description
1 polymer ?
#
loop_
_entity_poly.entity_id
_entity_poly.type
_entity_poly.pdbx_seq_one_letter_code
_entity_poly.pdbx_strand_id
1 'polypeptide(L)'
;MKKNKRRTLFACWVLVSIIGSNYNFTFGNLSVSFSFLFILCGAIIFLVQLPRLMYHLFASFTITIGYAAILFWEKISPVWVVLPRPLLLSFLIILLIIILTKSLDHRLGIGALGISAGEYIYSLTLSGYGFYESIGQASFLENLVVTIVIITFLDILHKWKHKFFSPIHKYNESIGEVAK
;
A
#
# COMPACT_ATOMS: atom_id res chain seq x y z
N MET A 1 -8.53 30.20 6.55
CA MET A 1 -8.51 28.73 6.76
C MET A 1 -7.47 28.07 5.84
N LYS A 2 -6.25 27.76 6.31
CA LYS A 2 -5.11 27.23 5.50
C LYS A 2 -4.82 25.73 5.73
N LYS A 3 -5.78 24.96 6.26
CA LYS A 3 -5.51 23.64 6.87
C LYS A 3 -5.89 22.41 6.04
N ASN A 4 -6.16 22.51 4.73
CA ASN A 4 -6.67 21.33 4.01
C ASN A 4 -6.37 21.14 2.52
N LYS A 5 -5.47 21.91 1.88
CA LYS A 5 -5.20 21.75 0.43
C LYS A 5 -4.74 20.33 0.05
N ARG A 6 -3.90 19.70 0.88
CA ARG A 6 -3.45 18.31 0.67
C ARG A 6 -4.59 17.29 0.75
N ARG A 7 -5.51 17.42 1.72
CA ARG A 7 -6.65 16.48 1.85
C ARG A 7 -7.63 16.60 0.68
N THR A 8 -7.89 17.81 0.21
CA THR A 8 -8.72 18.01 -1.00
C THR A 8 -8.05 17.41 -2.23
N LEU A 9 -6.72 17.52 -2.34
CA LEU A 9 -5.98 16.92 -3.45
C LEU A 9 -6.04 15.38 -3.42
N PHE A 10 -5.84 14.74 -2.26
CA PHE A 10 -6.01 13.28 -2.13
C PHE A 10 -7.45 12.82 -2.37
N ALA A 11 -8.44 13.57 -1.88
CA ALA A 11 -9.85 13.25 -2.12
C ALA A 11 -10.19 13.34 -3.62
N CYS A 12 -9.75 14.40 -4.30
CA CYS A 12 -9.88 14.53 -5.74
C CYS A 12 -9.17 13.39 -6.48
N TRP A 13 -7.97 13.02 -6.02
CA TRP A 13 -7.20 11.89 -6.58
C TRP A 13 -7.99 10.59 -6.53
N VAL A 14 -8.55 10.26 -5.37
CA VAL A 14 -9.36 9.05 -5.18
C VAL A 14 -10.61 9.10 -6.05
N LEU A 15 -11.27 10.25 -6.15
CA LEU A 15 -12.49 10.42 -6.92
C LEU A 15 -12.25 10.22 -8.42
N VAL A 16 -11.15 10.78 -8.95
CA VAL A 16 -10.72 10.53 -10.34
C VAL A 16 -10.37 9.06 -10.55
N SER A 17 -9.71 8.42 -9.58
CA SER A 17 -9.38 7.00 -9.65
C SER A 17 -10.64 6.10 -9.66
N ILE A 18 -11.72 6.49 -8.96
CA ILE A 18 -12.99 5.75 -8.99
C ILE A 18 -13.69 5.92 -10.34
N ILE A 19 -13.82 7.16 -10.84
CA ILE A 19 -14.44 7.42 -12.15
C ILE A 19 -13.66 6.71 -13.27
N GLY A 20 -12.33 6.73 -13.17
CA GLY A 20 -11.43 6.08 -14.11
C GLY A 20 -11.48 4.55 -14.12
N SER A 21 -12.08 3.90 -13.12
CA SER A 21 -11.95 2.44 -12.96
C SER A 21 -12.76 1.65 -13.98
N ASN A 22 -13.74 2.30 -14.61
CA ASN A 22 -14.54 1.71 -15.68
C ASN A 22 -13.89 1.86 -17.06
N TYR A 23 -12.80 2.62 -17.18
CA TYR A 23 -12.11 2.83 -18.44
C TYR A 23 -10.89 1.93 -18.55
N ASN A 24 -11.00 0.89 -19.38
CA ASN A 24 -9.90 -0.01 -19.71
C ASN A 24 -9.40 0.28 -21.12
N PHE A 25 -8.11 0.52 -21.26
CA PHE A 25 -7.44 0.65 -22.54
C PHE A 25 -6.90 -0.71 -22.97
N THR A 26 -7.36 -1.22 -24.11
CA THR A 26 -6.85 -2.47 -24.68
C THR A 26 -5.80 -2.14 -25.73
N PHE A 27 -4.53 -2.47 -25.45
CA PHE A 27 -3.44 -2.41 -26.43
C PHE A 27 -3.06 -3.84 -26.82
N GLY A 28 -3.58 -4.30 -27.95
CA GLY A 28 -3.42 -5.69 -28.39
C GLY A 28 -4.05 -6.66 -27.39
N ASN A 29 -3.25 -7.59 -26.84
CA ASN A 29 -3.72 -8.57 -25.86
C ASN A 29 -3.55 -8.11 -24.40
N LEU A 30 -3.02 -6.89 -24.16
CA LEU A 30 -2.88 -6.32 -22.83
C LEU A 30 -3.99 -5.30 -22.60
N SER A 31 -4.79 -5.50 -21.55
CA SER A 31 -5.78 -4.53 -21.10
C SER A 31 -5.23 -3.81 -19.88
N VAL A 32 -5.21 -2.47 -19.88
CA VAL A 32 -4.70 -1.65 -18.78
C VAL A 32 -5.79 -0.68 -18.31
N SER A 33 -6.12 -0.73 -17.03
CA SER A 33 -7.11 0.19 -16.44
C SER A 33 -6.55 1.60 -16.31
N PHE A 34 -7.35 2.63 -16.60
CA PHE A 34 -6.94 4.02 -16.43
C PHE A 34 -6.62 4.36 -14.97
N SER A 35 -7.38 3.80 -14.02
CA SER A 35 -7.12 3.97 -12.58
C SER A 35 -5.76 3.48 -12.15
N PHE A 36 -5.25 2.42 -12.76
CA PHE A 36 -3.93 1.88 -12.46
C PHE A 36 -2.84 2.88 -12.83
N LEU A 37 -2.88 3.42 -14.06
CA LEU A 37 -1.94 4.44 -14.52
C LEU A 37 -2.00 5.68 -13.62
N PHE A 38 -3.21 6.09 -13.24
CA PHE A 38 -3.39 7.23 -12.36
C PHE A 38 -2.79 6.99 -10.97
N ILE A 39 -3.01 5.83 -10.36
CA ILE A 39 -2.41 5.46 -9.06
C ILE A 39 -0.88 5.38 -9.15
N LEU A 40 -0.36 4.76 -10.21
CA LEU A 40 1.08 4.59 -10.43
C LEU A 40 1.79 5.95 -10.59
N CYS A 41 1.24 6.86 -11.41
CA CYS A 41 1.75 8.22 -11.52
C CYS A 41 1.72 8.96 -10.17
N GLY A 42 0.66 8.80 -9.39
CA GLY A 42 0.56 9.39 -8.05
C GLY A 42 1.60 8.88 -7.08
N ALA A 43 1.83 7.58 -7.09
CA ALA A 43 2.84 6.95 -6.25
C ALA A 43 4.25 7.45 -6.62
N ILE A 44 4.56 7.60 -7.90
CA ILE A 44 5.85 8.14 -8.36
C ILE A 44 6.03 9.60 -7.92
N ILE A 45 5.05 10.46 -8.17
CA ILE A 45 5.11 11.87 -7.78
C ILE A 45 5.28 12.01 -6.27
N PHE A 46 4.58 11.16 -5.51
CA PHE A 46 4.72 11.14 -4.05
C PHE A 46 6.13 10.68 -3.64
N LEU A 47 6.67 9.62 -4.25
CA LEU A 47 8.01 9.09 -3.94
C LEU A 47 9.13 10.11 -4.21
N VAL A 48 9.03 10.88 -5.30
CA VAL A 48 10.04 11.89 -5.66
C VAL A 48 10.12 13.02 -4.63
N GLN A 49 9.05 13.27 -3.88
CA GLN A 49 9.04 14.28 -2.82
C GLN A 49 9.75 13.83 -1.53
N LEU A 50 10.12 12.56 -1.40
CA LEU A 50 10.75 12.02 -0.19
C LEU A 50 12.28 12.22 -0.23
N PRO A 51 12.91 12.58 0.90
CA PRO A 51 14.36 12.59 1.02
C PRO A 51 14.92 11.15 0.93
N ARG A 52 16.15 10.96 0.42
CA ARG A 52 16.81 9.64 0.26
C ARG A 52 16.11 8.70 -0.74
N LEU A 53 15.86 9.20 -1.94
CA LEU A 53 15.18 8.50 -3.04
C LEU A 53 15.76 7.10 -3.32
N MET A 54 17.09 6.93 -3.31
CA MET A 54 17.73 5.63 -3.59
C MET A 54 17.28 4.53 -2.62
N TYR A 55 17.25 4.80 -1.32
CA TYR A 55 16.78 3.83 -0.33
C TYR A 55 15.31 3.45 -0.58
N HIS A 56 14.49 4.45 -0.87
CA HIS A 56 13.07 4.24 -1.13
C HIS A 56 12.81 3.47 -2.43
N LEU A 57 13.67 3.62 -3.44
CA LEU A 57 13.58 2.90 -4.70
C LEU A 57 13.95 1.43 -4.52
N PHE A 58 15.04 1.12 -3.80
CA PHE A 58 15.37 -0.26 -3.43
C PHE A 58 14.28 -0.89 -2.57
N ALA A 59 13.76 -0.16 -1.59
CA ALA A 59 12.68 -0.65 -0.74
C ALA A 59 11.43 -0.96 -1.58
N SER A 60 11.06 -0.07 -2.49
CA SER A 60 9.93 -0.30 -3.39
C SER A 60 10.17 -1.49 -4.29
N PHE A 61 11.38 -1.67 -4.80
CA PHE A 61 11.73 -2.80 -5.66
C PHE A 61 11.63 -4.15 -4.93
N THR A 62 12.05 -4.20 -3.66
CA THR A 62 11.84 -5.39 -2.83
C THR A 62 10.35 -5.69 -2.64
N ILE A 63 9.53 -4.65 -2.43
CA ILE A 63 8.07 -4.80 -2.31
C ILE A 63 7.45 -5.26 -3.63
N THR A 64 7.91 -4.72 -4.77
CA THR A 64 7.50 -5.14 -6.10
C THR A 64 7.71 -6.64 -6.31
N ILE A 65 8.91 -7.14 -6.02
CA ILE A 65 9.25 -8.57 -6.16
C ILE A 65 8.40 -9.40 -5.20
N GLY A 66 8.28 -8.97 -3.93
CA GLY A 66 7.48 -9.65 -2.93
C GLY A 66 6.01 -9.77 -3.33
N TYR A 67 5.41 -8.68 -3.81
CA TYR A 67 4.02 -8.66 -4.27
C TYR A 67 3.81 -9.60 -5.46
N ALA A 68 4.66 -9.52 -6.49
CA ALA A 68 4.57 -10.39 -7.66
C ALA A 68 4.76 -11.87 -7.27
N ALA A 69 5.71 -12.19 -6.39
CA ALA A 69 5.95 -13.55 -5.92
C ALA A 69 4.74 -14.12 -5.16
N ILE A 70 4.10 -13.31 -4.31
CA ILE A 70 2.89 -13.73 -3.58
C ILE A 70 1.75 -13.96 -4.58
N LEU A 71 1.55 -13.10 -5.59
CA LEU A 71 0.56 -13.29 -6.66
C LEU A 71 0.80 -14.60 -7.45
N PHE A 72 2.05 -14.91 -7.80
CA PHE A 72 2.35 -16.19 -8.45
C PHE A 72 2.04 -17.37 -7.56
N TRP A 73 2.35 -17.28 -6.27
CA TRP A 73 1.99 -18.29 -5.30
C TRP A 73 0.45 -18.41 -5.12
N GLU A 74 -0.27 -17.28 -5.21
CA GLU A 74 -1.74 -17.12 -5.25
C GLU A 74 -2.41 -17.87 -6.40
N LYS A 75 -1.67 -18.07 -7.49
CA LYS A 75 -2.13 -18.77 -8.69
C LYS A 75 -1.92 -20.29 -8.60
N ILE A 76 -0.87 -20.73 -7.92
CA ILE A 76 -0.46 -22.15 -7.86
C ILE A 76 -1.12 -22.88 -6.68
N SER A 77 -1.31 -22.21 -5.54
CA SER A 77 -1.79 -22.83 -4.30
C SER A 77 -3.26 -22.48 -3.99
N PRO A 78 -4.11 -23.42 -3.57
CA PRO A 78 -5.51 -23.17 -3.22
C PRO A 78 -5.67 -22.56 -1.81
N VAL A 79 -4.91 -21.51 -1.49
CA VAL A 79 -4.91 -20.86 -0.17
C VAL A 79 -6.24 -20.17 0.16
N TRP A 80 -7.06 -19.92 -0.88
CA TRP A 80 -8.38 -19.27 -0.85
C TRP A 80 -9.47 -20.04 -0.15
N VAL A 81 -9.25 -21.33 0.04
CA VAL A 81 -10.19 -22.17 0.77
C VAL A 81 -10.20 -21.79 2.26
N VAL A 82 -9.11 -21.21 2.77
CA VAL A 82 -8.95 -20.92 4.21
C VAL A 82 -9.10 -19.43 4.53
N LEU A 83 -8.68 -18.53 3.64
CA LEU A 83 -8.68 -17.08 3.89
C LEU A 83 -9.11 -16.26 2.65
N PRO A 84 -9.79 -15.11 2.81
CA PRO A 84 -10.12 -14.25 1.69
C PRO A 84 -8.86 -13.73 0.99
N ARG A 85 -8.85 -13.76 -0.36
CA ARG A 85 -7.74 -13.26 -1.21
C ARG A 85 -7.13 -11.94 -0.72
N PRO A 86 -7.91 -10.85 -0.59
CA PRO A 86 -7.33 -9.54 -0.34
C PRO A 86 -6.71 -9.40 1.05
N LEU A 87 -7.20 -10.17 2.03
CA LEU A 87 -6.68 -10.12 3.40
C LEU A 87 -5.31 -10.79 3.49
N LEU A 88 -5.15 -11.96 2.87
CA LEU A 88 -3.88 -12.68 2.89
C LEU A 88 -2.79 -11.88 2.18
N LEU A 89 -3.10 -11.39 0.97
CA LEU A 89 -2.16 -10.60 0.17
C LEU A 89 -1.73 -9.31 0.90
N SER A 90 -2.72 -8.58 1.43
CA SER A 90 -2.46 -7.34 2.16
C SER A 90 -1.68 -7.60 3.44
N PHE A 91 -1.94 -8.69 4.17
CA PHE A 91 -1.20 -8.99 5.39
C PHE A 91 0.28 -9.24 5.13
N LEU A 92 0.60 -10.06 4.13
CA LEU A 92 1.99 -10.37 3.76
C LEU A 92 2.73 -9.13 3.25
N ILE A 93 2.09 -8.31 2.41
CA ILE A 93 2.76 -7.11 1.87
C ILE A 93 3.00 -6.07 2.97
N ILE A 94 2.07 -5.94 3.92
CA ILE A 94 2.21 -5.02 5.04
C ILE A 94 3.35 -5.42 5.96
N LEU A 95 3.52 -6.72 6.22
CA LEU A 95 4.65 -7.23 6.97
C LEU A 95 5.97 -6.78 6.32
N LEU A 96 6.06 -6.90 5.00
CA LEU A 96 7.24 -6.45 4.24
C LEU A 96 7.43 -4.92 4.34
N ILE A 97 6.35 -4.14 4.17
CA ILE A 97 6.37 -2.66 4.26
C ILE A 97 6.80 -2.19 5.66
N ILE A 98 6.33 -2.84 6.72
CA ILE A 98 6.66 -2.48 8.12
C ILE A 98 8.14 -2.73 8.41
N ILE A 99 8.71 -3.84 7.92
CA ILE A 99 10.12 -4.16 8.09
C ILE A 99 10.99 -3.13 7.36
N LEU A 100 10.59 -2.69 6.17
CA LEU A 100 11.37 -1.81 5.30
C LEU A 100 11.21 -0.31 5.62
N THR A 101 10.11 0.10 6.27
CA THR A 101 9.82 1.52 6.48
C THR A 101 9.32 1.84 7.88
N LYS A 102 9.82 2.94 8.45
CA LYS A 102 9.48 3.37 9.82
C LYS A 102 8.30 4.33 9.90
N SER A 103 8.15 5.28 8.98
CA SER A 103 7.10 6.31 9.05
C SER A 103 5.89 5.99 8.16
N LEU A 104 4.69 6.35 8.59
CA LEU A 104 3.44 6.30 7.81
C LEU A 104 3.60 6.81 6.36
N ASP A 105 4.12 8.03 6.19
CA ASP A 105 4.18 8.67 4.87
C ASP A 105 5.05 7.85 3.90
N HIS A 106 6.24 7.43 4.35
CA HIS A 106 7.10 6.54 3.56
C HIS A 106 6.45 5.17 3.29
N ARG A 107 5.74 4.58 4.26
CA ARG A 107 5.04 3.29 4.07
C ARG A 107 3.97 3.36 2.98
N LEU A 108 3.17 4.43 2.97
CA LEU A 108 2.12 4.61 1.98
C LEU A 108 2.69 4.86 0.58
N GLY A 109 3.72 5.71 0.46
CA GLY A 109 4.36 6.00 -0.83
C GLY A 109 5.03 4.78 -1.44
N ILE A 110 5.91 4.13 -0.67
CA ILE A 110 6.66 2.96 -1.14
C ILE A 110 5.73 1.76 -1.33
N GLY A 111 4.77 1.56 -0.43
CA GLY A 111 3.78 0.49 -0.55
C GLY A 111 2.93 0.64 -1.81
N ALA A 112 2.39 1.83 -2.08
CA ALA A 112 1.58 2.08 -3.28
C ALA A 112 2.40 1.87 -4.57
N LEU A 113 3.66 2.34 -4.60
CA LEU A 113 4.51 2.16 -5.77
C LEU A 113 4.92 0.70 -5.97
N GLY A 114 5.30 0.01 -4.89
CA GLY A 114 5.70 -1.40 -4.93
C GLY A 114 4.56 -2.33 -5.35
N ILE A 115 3.34 -2.11 -4.82
CA ILE A 115 2.15 -2.88 -5.21
C ILE A 115 1.81 -2.62 -6.68
N SER A 116 1.80 -1.35 -7.12
CA SER A 116 1.47 -1.01 -8.51
C SER A 116 2.50 -1.56 -9.49
N ALA A 117 3.80 -1.42 -9.18
CA ALA A 117 4.86 -1.97 -10.01
C ALA A 117 4.84 -3.51 -9.99
N GLY A 118 4.50 -4.13 -8.86
CA GLY A 118 4.44 -5.58 -8.73
C GLY A 118 3.31 -6.18 -9.56
N GLU A 119 2.14 -5.53 -9.56
CA GLU A 119 1.01 -5.86 -10.45
C GLU A 119 1.43 -5.82 -11.91
N TYR A 120 2.14 -4.75 -12.32
CA TYR A 120 2.64 -4.62 -13.68
C TYR A 120 3.58 -5.77 -14.08
N ILE A 121 4.54 -6.13 -13.22
CA ILE A 121 5.47 -7.24 -13.48
C ILE A 121 4.71 -8.56 -13.56
N TYR A 122 3.80 -8.82 -12.61
CA TYR A 122 2.99 -10.03 -12.60
C TYR A 122 2.20 -10.19 -13.90
N SER A 123 1.44 -9.18 -14.31
CA SER A 123 0.64 -9.25 -15.54
C SER A 123 1.50 -9.35 -16.80
N LEU A 124 2.64 -8.66 -16.84
CA LEU A 124 3.58 -8.75 -17.97
C LEU A 124 4.14 -10.17 -18.11
N THR A 125 4.55 -10.79 -17.00
CA THR A 125 5.00 -12.18 -17.01
C THR A 125 3.88 -13.15 -17.39
N LEU A 126 2.66 -12.97 -16.89
CA LEU A 126 1.51 -13.81 -17.25
C LEU A 126 1.17 -13.72 -18.75
N SER A 127 1.27 -12.51 -19.32
CA SER A 127 1.06 -12.30 -20.75
C SER A 127 2.08 -13.06 -21.61
N GLY A 128 3.31 -13.22 -21.12
CA GLY A 128 4.34 -14.06 -21.75
C GLY A 128 3.99 -15.55 -21.74
N TYR A 129 3.21 -16.01 -20.76
CA TYR A 129 2.68 -17.38 -20.71
C TYR A 129 1.37 -17.56 -21.49
N GLY A 130 0.88 -16.52 -22.18
CA GLY A 130 -0.36 -16.56 -22.95
C GLY A 130 -1.64 -16.32 -22.12
N PHE A 131 -1.50 -15.98 -20.83
CA PHE A 131 -2.62 -15.58 -19.98
C PHE A 131 -2.79 -14.06 -20.01
N TYR A 132 -3.86 -13.61 -20.64
CA TYR A 132 -4.17 -12.19 -20.78
C TYR A 132 -5.07 -11.72 -19.63
N GLU A 133 -4.47 -11.47 -18.48
CA GLU A 133 -5.14 -10.78 -17.37
C GLU A 133 -5.04 -9.26 -17.56
N SER A 134 -6.12 -8.54 -17.24
CA SER A 134 -6.13 -7.08 -17.32
C SER A 134 -5.34 -6.49 -16.16
N ILE A 135 -4.42 -5.58 -16.45
CA ILE A 135 -3.61 -4.85 -15.47
C ILE A 135 -4.51 -3.86 -14.74
N GLY A 136 -4.56 -3.95 -13.41
CA GLY A 136 -5.35 -3.03 -12.59
C GLY A 136 -6.85 -3.35 -12.54
N GLN A 137 -7.19 -4.64 -12.49
CA GLN A 137 -8.56 -5.09 -12.26
C GLN A 137 -9.14 -4.60 -10.94
N ALA A 138 -10.46 -4.79 -10.74
CA ALA A 138 -11.12 -4.50 -9.47
C ALA A 138 -10.43 -5.17 -8.27
N SER A 139 -9.92 -6.39 -8.45
CA SER A 139 -9.12 -7.13 -7.46
C SER A 139 -7.88 -6.37 -7.01
N PHE A 140 -7.15 -5.73 -7.92
CA PHE A 140 -5.99 -4.90 -7.60
C PHE A 140 -6.39 -3.70 -6.73
N LEU A 141 -7.49 -3.02 -7.08
CA LEU A 141 -7.98 -1.87 -6.31
C LEU A 141 -8.44 -2.29 -4.91
N GLU A 142 -9.11 -3.43 -4.78
CA GLU A 142 -9.50 -4.01 -3.49
C GLU A 142 -8.26 -4.31 -2.64
N ASN A 143 -7.24 -4.98 -3.21
CA ASN A 143 -5.98 -5.28 -2.53
C ASN A 143 -5.26 -4.00 -2.04
N LEU A 144 -5.22 -2.97 -2.88
CA LEU A 144 -4.58 -1.70 -2.56
C LEU A 144 -5.34 -0.98 -1.42
N VAL A 145 -6.67 -0.93 -1.49
CA VAL A 145 -7.51 -0.31 -0.46
C VAL A 145 -7.37 -1.05 0.87
N VAL A 146 -7.48 -2.38 0.87
CA VAL A 146 -7.32 -3.20 2.08
C VAL A 146 -5.94 -2.98 2.69
N THR A 147 -4.89 -2.91 1.86
CA THR A 147 -3.53 -2.63 2.33
C THR A 147 -3.43 -1.27 3.04
N ILE A 148 -3.96 -0.20 2.43
CA ILE A 148 -3.95 1.14 3.02
C ILE A 148 -4.75 1.18 4.34
N VAL A 149 -5.92 0.54 4.37
CA VAL A 149 -6.77 0.48 5.57
C VAL A 149 -6.03 -0.20 6.72
N ILE A 150 -5.38 -1.33 6.48
CA ILE A 150 -4.65 -2.04 7.54
C ILE A 150 -3.42 -1.23 7.99
N ILE A 151 -2.64 -0.63 7.07
CA ILE A 151 -1.49 0.21 7.44
C ILE A 151 -1.91 1.40 8.32
N THR A 152 -3.00 2.08 7.93
CA THR A 152 -3.51 3.23 8.68
C THR A 152 -4.05 2.81 10.05
N PHE A 153 -4.76 1.68 10.11
CA PHE A 153 -5.24 1.10 11.37
C PHE A 153 -4.08 0.75 12.32
N LEU A 154 -3.01 0.12 11.81
CA LEU A 154 -1.85 -0.27 12.62
C LEU A 154 -1.14 0.94 13.24
N ASP A 155 -0.92 2.03 12.50
CA ASP A 155 -0.25 3.19 13.09
C ASP A 155 -1.19 4.12 13.88
N ILE A 156 -2.53 3.95 13.76
CA ILE A 156 -3.49 4.45 14.76
C ILE A 156 -3.30 3.68 16.06
N LEU A 157 -3.25 2.34 16.02
CA LEU A 157 -3.02 1.50 17.20
C LEU A 157 -1.67 1.80 17.88
N HIS A 158 -0.59 1.98 17.12
CA HIS A 158 0.71 2.36 17.68
C HIS A 158 0.65 3.71 18.42
N LYS A 159 0.02 4.73 17.81
CA LYS A 159 -0.15 6.04 18.45
C LYS A 159 -1.02 5.95 19.68
N TRP A 160 -2.08 5.14 19.64
CA TRP A 160 -2.99 4.95 20.75
C TRP A 160 -2.29 4.30 21.94
N LYS A 161 -1.51 3.23 21.69
CA LYS A 161 -0.68 2.58 22.71
C LYS A 161 0.30 3.56 23.35
N HIS A 162 1.01 4.35 22.56
CA HIS A 162 1.95 5.35 23.09
C HIS A 162 1.26 6.43 23.93
N LYS A 163 0.08 6.89 23.49
CA LYS A 163 -0.71 7.90 24.22
C LYS A 163 -1.28 7.36 25.53
N PHE A 164 -1.68 6.08 25.57
CA PHE A 164 -2.21 5.45 26.78
C PHE A 164 -1.13 5.05 27.79
N PHE A 165 0.08 4.71 27.34
CA PHE A 165 1.18 4.30 28.23
C PHE A 165 2.00 5.49 28.79
N SER A 166 1.99 6.65 28.11
CA SER A 166 2.66 7.88 28.57
C SER A 166 2.16 8.43 29.92
N PRO A 167 0.85 8.49 30.24
CA PRO A 167 0.39 9.06 31.51
C PRO A 167 0.68 8.16 32.72
N ILE A 168 0.87 6.85 32.53
CA ILE A 168 1.11 5.91 33.64
C ILE A 168 2.50 6.11 34.25
N HIS A 169 3.51 6.49 33.44
CA HIS A 169 4.85 6.73 33.95
C HIS A 169 4.97 8.05 34.75
N LYS A 170 4.26 9.10 34.32
CA LYS A 170 4.21 10.39 35.04
C LYS A 170 3.54 10.28 36.41
N TYR A 171 2.60 9.34 36.58
CA TYR A 171 1.89 9.16 37.85
C TYR A 171 2.77 8.45 38.91
N ASN A 172 3.66 7.55 38.50
CA ASN A 172 4.58 6.88 39.42
C ASN A 172 5.73 7.79 39.89
N GLU A 173 6.22 8.71 39.05
CA GLU A 173 7.21 9.71 39.48
C GLU A 173 6.60 10.72 40.48
N SER A 174 5.36 11.17 40.28
CA SER A 174 4.73 12.12 41.23
C SER A 174 4.41 11.51 42.59
N ILE A 175 4.15 10.20 42.68
CA ILE A 175 3.93 9.51 43.97
C ILE A 175 5.26 9.27 44.70
N GLY A 176 6.37 9.08 43.96
CA GLY A 176 7.71 8.92 44.54
C GLY A 176 8.29 10.19 45.17
N GLU A 177 7.91 11.38 44.70
CA GLU A 177 8.31 12.66 45.32
C GLU A 177 7.48 13.03 46.55
N VAL A 178 6.21 12.60 46.64
CA VAL A 178 5.35 12.90 47.81
C VAL A 178 5.62 11.94 48.98
N ALA A 179 6.30 10.82 48.73
CA ALA A 179 6.65 9.82 49.75
C ALA A 179 8.06 10.02 50.35
N LYS A 180 8.78 11.09 50.00
CA LYS A 180 10.05 11.51 50.61
C LYS A 180 9.84 12.74 51.48
#